data_AF-R8W664-F1
#
_entry.id   AF-R8W664-F1
#
_cell.length_a   1.000
_cell.length_b   1.000
_cell.length_c   1.000
_cell.angle_alpha   90.00
_cell.angle_beta   90.00
_cell.angle_gamma   90.00
#
_symmetry.space_group_name_H-M   'P 1'
#
loop_
_entity.id
_entity.type
_entity.pdbx_description
1 polymer ?
#
loop_
_entity_poly.entity_id
_entity_poly.type
_entity_poly.pdbx_seq_one_letter_code
_entity_poly.pdbx_strand_id
1 'polypeptide(L)'
;MTIAEVSKKYDISADTLRYYERIGLIPPVPRSKSGIRDYDENACSWVELMKCMRSAGVQIEALIEYVALFQQGPDTAPARKAILIEQRDQLVQRMADMQRSLDRLNQKIANYETQLLPREQEMMSW
;
A
#
# COMPACT_ATOMS: atom_id res chain seq x y z
N MET A 1 -8.33 20.42 -6.07
CA MET A 1 -7.06 20.69 -5.32
C MET A 1 -5.88 20.63 -6.29
N THR A 2 -4.86 21.46 -6.08
CA THR A 2 -3.60 21.37 -6.83
C THR A 2 -2.80 20.14 -6.43
N ILE A 3 -1.86 19.72 -7.29
CA ILE A 3 -0.97 18.59 -6.99
C ILE A 3 -0.12 18.81 -5.72
N ALA A 4 0.24 20.07 -5.42
CA ALA A 4 1.01 20.42 -4.23
C ALA A 4 0.19 20.24 -2.95
N GLU A 5 -1.09 20.64 -2.98
CA GLU A 5 -2.01 20.45 -1.85
C GLU A 5 -2.30 18.98 -1.60
N VAL A 6 -2.51 18.19 -2.66
CA VAL A 6 -2.74 16.74 -2.58
C VAL A 6 -1.50 16.03 -2.06
N SER A 7 -0.32 16.44 -2.55
CA SER A 7 0.97 15.91 -2.10
C SER A 7 1.14 16.08 -0.60
N LYS A 8 0.85 17.28 -0.08
CA LYS A 8 0.89 17.56 1.37
C LYS A 8 -0.19 16.80 2.15
N LYS A 9 -1.42 16.75 1.63
CA LYS A 9 -2.56 16.10 2.31
C LYS A 9 -2.33 14.61 2.50
N TYR A 10 -1.84 13.92 1.47
CA TYR A 10 -1.68 12.47 1.50
C TYR A 10 -0.26 12.02 1.73
N ASP A 11 0.69 12.92 1.96
CA ASP A 11 2.12 12.57 2.12
C ASP A 11 2.63 11.66 0.98
N ILE A 12 2.39 12.12 -0.26
CA ILE A 12 2.82 11.46 -1.50
C ILE A 12 3.50 12.53 -2.34
N SER A 13 4.69 12.24 -2.87
CA SER A 13 5.37 13.23 -3.72
C SER A 13 4.55 13.56 -4.98
N ALA A 14 4.67 14.80 -5.46
CA ALA A 14 4.02 15.20 -6.71
C ALA A 14 4.44 14.30 -7.90
N ASP A 15 5.66 13.79 -7.91
CA ASP A 15 6.13 12.87 -8.95
C ASP A 15 5.49 11.49 -8.84
N THR A 16 5.25 10.99 -7.63
CA THR A 16 4.49 9.75 -7.41
C THR A 16 3.03 9.93 -7.86
N LEU A 17 2.40 11.08 -7.61
CA LEU A 17 1.04 11.35 -8.11
C LEU A 17 0.99 11.35 -9.65
N ARG A 18 1.97 12.00 -10.31
CA ARG A 18 2.11 11.96 -11.78
C ARG A 18 2.38 10.55 -12.29
N TYR A 19 3.18 9.78 -11.57
CA TYR A 19 3.47 8.39 -11.90
C TYR A 19 2.22 7.52 -11.80
N TYR A 20 1.42 7.68 -10.74
CA TYR A 20 0.18 6.93 -10.54
C TYR A 20 -0.81 7.18 -11.68
N GLU A 21 -1.00 8.43 -12.08
CA GLU A 21 -1.84 8.76 -13.24
C GLU A 21 -1.24 8.16 -14.53
N ARG A 22 0.07 8.32 -14.76
CA ARG A 22 0.74 7.86 -15.98
C ARG A 22 0.62 6.37 -16.24
N ILE A 23 0.67 5.54 -15.18
CA ILE A 23 0.55 4.08 -15.31
C ILE A 23 -0.90 3.59 -15.24
N GLY A 24 -1.87 4.49 -15.07
CA GLY A 24 -3.28 4.13 -14.91
C GLY A 24 -3.64 3.56 -13.53
N LEU A 25 -2.82 3.81 -12.51
CA LEU A 25 -3.12 3.41 -11.12
C LEU A 25 -4.20 4.31 -10.50
N ILE A 26 -4.36 5.53 -10.99
CA ILE A 26 -5.55 6.35 -10.78
C ILE A 26 -6.13 6.74 -12.14
N PRO A 27 -7.44 7.00 -12.24
CA PRO A 27 -8.02 7.55 -13.46
C PRO A 27 -7.37 8.89 -13.86
N PRO A 28 -7.47 9.29 -15.14
CA PRO A 28 -6.99 10.60 -15.60
C PRO A 28 -7.55 11.73 -14.75
N VAL A 29 -6.67 12.61 -14.25
CA VAL A 29 -7.08 13.70 -13.37
C VAL A 29 -7.60 14.86 -14.22
N PRO A 30 -8.77 15.44 -13.89
CA PRO A 30 -9.29 16.62 -14.57
C PRO A 30 -8.27 17.77 -14.59
N ARG A 31 -8.43 18.67 -15.55
CA ARG A 31 -7.60 19.89 -15.64
C ARG A 31 -8.46 21.13 -15.49
N SER A 32 -7.96 22.11 -14.76
CA SER A 32 -8.54 23.44 -14.67
C SER A 32 -8.47 24.17 -16.03
N LYS A 33 -9.15 25.31 -16.14
CA LYS A 33 -9.08 26.18 -17.34
C LYS A 33 -7.66 26.64 -17.69
N SER A 34 -6.76 26.69 -16.71
CA SER A 34 -5.33 27.04 -16.92
C SER A 34 -4.45 25.82 -17.24
N GLY A 35 -5.03 24.64 -17.44
CA GLY A 35 -4.32 23.41 -17.83
C GLY A 35 -3.64 22.67 -16.66
N ILE A 36 -3.84 23.13 -15.42
CA ILE A 36 -3.28 22.53 -14.21
C ILE A 36 -4.17 21.37 -13.77
N ARG A 37 -3.57 20.26 -13.29
CA ARG A 37 -4.33 19.15 -12.71
C ARG A 37 -5.16 19.63 -11.52
N ASP A 38 -6.44 19.32 -11.55
CA ASP A 38 -7.39 19.58 -10.49
C ASP A 38 -7.87 18.25 -9.90
N TYR A 39 -7.37 17.94 -8.71
CA TYR A 39 -7.78 16.78 -7.94
C TYR A 39 -9.06 17.13 -7.20
N ASP A 40 -10.20 16.85 -7.83
CA ASP A 40 -11.51 16.90 -7.20
C ASP A 40 -11.66 15.82 -6.11
N GLU A 41 -12.85 15.73 -5.51
CA GLU A 41 -13.14 14.75 -4.47
C GLU A 41 -12.93 13.32 -4.95
N ASN A 42 -13.36 13.00 -6.18
CA ASN A 42 -13.22 11.68 -6.76
C ASN A 42 -11.74 11.30 -6.97
N ALA A 43 -10.95 12.19 -7.55
CA ALA A 43 -9.51 11.99 -7.74
C ALA A 43 -8.81 11.83 -6.38
N CYS A 44 -9.22 12.60 -5.37
CA CYS A 44 -8.74 12.48 -4.00
C CYS A 44 -9.03 11.10 -3.40
N SER A 45 -10.25 10.57 -3.57
CA SER A 45 -10.61 9.23 -3.09
C SER A 45 -9.79 8.13 -3.77
N TRP A 46 -9.49 8.26 -5.07
CA TRP A 46 -8.59 7.34 -5.76
C TRP A 46 -7.16 7.39 -5.22
N VAL A 47 -6.62 8.59 -4.98
CA VAL A 47 -5.28 8.75 -4.39
C VAL A 47 -5.22 8.11 -3.01
N GLU A 48 -6.22 8.34 -2.16
CA GLU A 48 -6.30 7.74 -0.82
C GLU A 48 -6.38 6.22 -0.87
N LEU A 49 -7.25 5.66 -1.72
CA LEU A 49 -7.39 4.21 -1.91
C LEU A 49 -6.07 3.59 -2.36
N MET A 50 -5.42 4.16 -3.39
CA MET A 50 -4.17 3.62 -3.93
C MET A 50 -3.03 3.75 -2.95
N LYS A 51 -2.97 4.83 -2.17
CA LYS A 51 -2.02 4.96 -1.06
C LYS A 51 -2.16 3.80 -0.08
N CYS A 52 -3.39 3.57 0.39
CA CYS A 52 -3.69 2.51 1.35
C CYS A 52 -3.31 1.13 0.81
N MET A 53 -3.79 0.77 -0.39
CA MET A 53 -3.52 -0.54 -0.98
C MET A 53 -2.03 -0.77 -1.24
N ARG A 54 -1.31 0.24 -1.75
CA ARG A 54 0.13 0.15 -1.97
C ARG A 54 0.91 0.02 -0.67
N SER A 55 0.52 0.73 0.39
CA SER A 55 1.15 0.56 1.72
C SER A 55 0.92 -0.81 2.34
N ALA A 56 -0.23 -1.45 2.05
CA ALA A 56 -0.52 -2.82 2.44
C ALA A 56 0.20 -3.86 1.56
N GLY A 57 1.00 -3.43 0.58
CA GLY A 57 1.73 -4.30 -0.34
C GLY A 57 0.86 -5.02 -1.36
N VAL A 58 -0.33 -4.48 -1.67
CA VAL A 58 -1.13 -4.95 -2.82
C VAL A 58 -0.35 -4.68 -4.11
N GLN A 59 -0.39 -5.64 -5.03
CA GLN A 59 0.38 -5.60 -6.26
C GLN A 59 -0.08 -4.43 -7.15
N ILE A 60 0.88 -3.70 -7.75
CA ILE A 60 0.56 -2.49 -8.52
C ILE A 60 -0.17 -2.86 -9.82
N GLU A 61 0.19 -3.99 -10.42
CA GLU A 61 -0.39 -4.53 -11.64
C GLU A 61 -1.88 -4.86 -11.44
N ALA A 62 -2.23 -5.50 -10.33
CA ALA A 62 -3.62 -5.82 -9.98
C ALA A 62 -4.48 -4.55 -9.79
N LEU A 63 -3.90 -3.51 -9.19
CA LEU A 63 -4.60 -2.23 -9.00
C LEU A 63 -4.78 -1.47 -10.32
N ILE A 64 -3.80 -1.51 -11.23
CA ILE A 64 -3.93 -0.96 -12.59
C ILE A 64 -5.04 -1.69 -13.35
N GLU A 65 -5.07 -3.02 -13.30
CA GLU A 65 -6.13 -3.82 -13.92
C GLU A 65 -7.51 -3.47 -13.34
N TYR A 66 -7.62 -3.34 -12.02
CA TYR A 66 -8.84 -2.93 -11.35
C TYR A 66 -9.35 -1.57 -11.85
N VAL A 67 -8.46 -0.58 -12.01
CA VAL A 67 -8.80 0.75 -12.52
C VAL A 67 -9.19 0.69 -14.00
N ALA A 68 -8.50 -0.10 -14.81
CA ALA A 68 -8.84 -0.29 -16.22
C ALA A 68 -10.24 -0.91 -16.38
N LEU A 69 -10.58 -1.91 -15.57
CA LEU A 69 -11.93 -2.50 -15.55
C LEU A 69 -12.96 -1.50 -15.03
N PHE A 70 -12.63 -0.69 -14.03
CA PHE A 70 -13.53 0.34 -13.51
C PHE A 70 -13.95 1.32 -14.61
N GLN A 71 -13.00 1.74 -15.45
CA GLN A 71 -13.26 2.67 -16.55
C GLN A 71 -14.13 2.09 -17.67
N GLN A 72 -14.23 0.76 -17.78
CA GLN A 72 -15.13 0.09 -18.75
C GLN A 72 -16.60 0.09 -18.31
N GLY A 73 -16.89 0.43 -17.05
CA GLY A 73 -18.25 0.61 -16.56
C GLY A 73 -18.77 -0.50 -15.64
N PRO A 74 -20.09 -0.51 -15.36
CA PRO A 74 -20.68 -1.35 -14.31
C PRO A 74 -20.59 -2.85 -14.58
N ASP A 75 -20.60 -3.27 -15.84
CA ASP A 75 -20.61 -4.69 -16.22
C ASP A 75 -19.34 -5.44 -15.79
N THR A 76 -18.25 -4.73 -15.51
CA THR A 76 -16.99 -5.32 -15.01
C THR A 76 -16.98 -5.54 -13.49
N ALA A 77 -18.06 -5.20 -12.77
CA ALA A 77 -18.11 -5.33 -11.31
C ALA A 77 -17.76 -6.73 -10.79
N PRO A 78 -18.18 -7.85 -11.42
CA PRO A 78 -17.75 -9.19 -11.00
C PRO A 78 -16.24 -9.41 -11.11
N ALA A 79 -15.62 -8.98 -12.22
CA ALA A 79 -14.17 -9.11 -12.44
C ALA A 79 -13.37 -8.24 -11.44
N ARG A 80 -13.80 -7.00 -11.22
CA ARG A 80 -13.21 -6.11 -10.21
C ARG A 80 -13.26 -6.72 -8.81
N LYS A 81 -14.41 -7.29 -8.43
CA LYS A 81 -14.55 -7.98 -7.15
C LYS A 81 -13.61 -9.18 -7.02
N ALA A 82 -13.42 -9.95 -8.10
CA ALA A 82 -12.50 -11.08 -8.10
C ALA A 82 -11.05 -10.64 -7.81
N ILE A 83 -10.57 -9.57 -8.44
CA ILE A 83 -9.25 -8.99 -8.16
C ILE A 83 -9.11 -8.62 -6.68
N LEU A 84 -10.12 -7.94 -6.11
CA LEU A 84 -10.08 -7.53 -4.71
C LEU A 84 -10.07 -8.73 -3.75
N ILE A 85 -10.81 -9.80 -4.05
CA ILE A 85 -10.81 -11.04 -3.27
C ILE A 85 -9.43 -11.69 -3.30
N GLU A 86 -8.84 -11.83 -4.49
CA GLU A 86 -7.51 -12.42 -4.66
C GLU A 86 -6.45 -11.63 -3.86
N GLN A 87 -6.44 -10.30 -4.01
CA GLN A 87 -5.49 -9.45 -3.29
C GLN A 87 -5.71 -9.46 -1.77
N ARG A 88 -6.96 -9.55 -1.31
CA ARG A 88 -7.29 -9.74 0.11
C ARG A 88 -6.72 -11.05 0.62
N ASP A 89 -6.90 -12.15 -0.10
CA ASP A 89 -6.45 -13.47 0.34
C ASP A 89 -4.92 -13.54 0.42
N GLN A 90 -4.24 -12.93 -0.56
CA GLN A 90 -2.77 -12.74 -0.51
C GLN A 90 -2.33 -11.87 0.68
N LEU A 91 -3.07 -10.82 1.02
CA LEU A 91 -2.78 -9.99 2.19
C LEU A 91 -2.95 -10.78 3.50
N VAL A 92 -4.01 -11.58 3.62
CA VAL A 92 -4.24 -12.45 4.79
C VAL A 92 -3.09 -13.45 4.97
N GLN A 93 -2.61 -14.07 3.89
CA GLN A 93 -1.45 -14.96 3.96
C GLN A 93 -0.19 -14.22 4.45
N ARG A 94 0.10 -13.04 3.89
CA ARG A 94 1.25 -12.23 4.34
C ARG A 94 1.13 -11.81 5.81
N MET A 95 -0.06 -11.50 6.29
CA MET A 95 -0.30 -11.23 7.72
C MET A 95 0.02 -12.43 8.59
N ALA A 96 -0.40 -13.64 8.19
CA ALA A 96 -0.07 -14.86 8.91
C ALA A 96 1.45 -15.12 8.94
N ASP A 97 2.15 -14.86 7.83
CA ASP A 97 3.61 -15.03 7.73
C ASP A 97 4.36 -14.01 8.61
N MET A 98 3.90 -12.75 8.61
CA MET A 98 4.43 -11.70 9.48
C MET A 98 4.21 -12.04 10.96
N GLN A 99 3.05 -12.59 11.33
CA GLN A 99 2.79 -13.03 12.69
C GLN A 99 3.74 -14.15 13.13
N ARG A 100 3.94 -15.18 12.29
CA ARG A 100 4.90 -16.26 12.59
C ARG A 100 6.33 -15.73 12.77
N SER A 101 6.70 -14.73 11.97
CA SER A 101 8.02 -14.08 12.08
C SER A 101 8.15 -13.28 13.37
N LEU A 102 7.11 -12.54 13.75
CA LEU A 102 7.04 -11.80 15.01
C LEU A 102 7.14 -12.74 16.22
N ASP A 103 6.41 -13.85 16.21
CA ASP A 103 6.44 -14.85 17.29
C ASP A 103 7.86 -15.43 17.46
N ARG A 104 8.55 -15.70 16.33
CA ARG A 104 9.93 -16.16 16.35
C ARG A 104 10.91 -15.11 16.91
N LEU A 105 10.71 -13.83 16.58
CA LEU A 105 11.50 -12.73 17.15
C LEU A 105 11.29 -12.64 18.66
N ASN A 106 10.03 -12.70 19.12
CA ASN A 106 9.70 -12.67 20.54
C ASN A 106 10.34 -13.82 21.31
N GLN A 107 10.30 -15.04 20.77
CA GLN A 107 11.00 -16.20 21.36
C GLN A 107 12.50 -15.95 21.47
N LYS A 108 13.13 -15.40 20.43
CA LYS A 108 14.57 -15.12 20.45
C LYS A 108 14.92 -14.07 21.50
N ILE A 109 14.11 -13.01 21.64
CA ILE A 109 14.30 -11.96 22.64
C ILE A 109 14.16 -12.54 24.06
N ALA A 110 13.11 -13.32 24.33
CA ALA A 110 12.90 -13.96 25.64
C ALA A 110 14.05 -14.91 26.03
N ASN A 111 14.67 -15.58 25.06
CA ASN A 111 15.84 -16.43 25.30
C ASN A 111 17.09 -15.63 25.72
N TYR A 112 17.22 -14.37 25.29
CA TYR A 112 18.28 -13.49 25.79
C TYR A 112 18.08 -13.15 27.27
N GLU A 113 16.84 -12.89 27.67
CA GLU A 113 16.49 -12.55 29.05
C GLU A 113 16.64 -13.72 30.04
N THR A 114 16.56 -14.97 29.54
CA THR A 114 16.52 -16.16 30.40
C THR A 114 17.77 -17.05 30.35
N GLN A 115 18.52 -17.11 29.24
CA GLN A 115 19.59 -18.11 29.07
C GLN A 115 20.88 -17.59 28.42
N LEU A 116 20.83 -16.61 27.51
CA LEU A 116 22.02 -16.15 26.78
C LEU A 116 22.79 -15.04 27.51
N LEU A 117 22.13 -14.04 28.10
CA LEU A 117 22.81 -12.99 28.85
C LEU A 117 23.65 -13.52 30.03
N PRO A 118 23.17 -14.46 30.87
CA PRO A 118 23.97 -15.00 31.96
C PRO A 118 25.21 -15.78 31.46
N ARG A 119 25.05 -16.58 30.39
CA ARG A 119 26.14 -17.36 29.80
C ARG A 119 27.18 -16.51 29.08
N GLU A 120 26.74 -15.49 28.35
CA GLU A 120 27.62 -14.55 27.66
C GLU A 120 28.37 -13.65 28.66
N GLN A 121 27.73 -13.27 29.78
CA GLN A 121 28.38 -12.56 30.90
C GLN A 121 29.41 -13.44 31.64
N GLU A 122 29.12 -14.72 31.86
CA GLU A 122 30.10 -15.69 32.40
C GLU A 122 31.30 -15.87 31.47
N MET A 123 31.12 -15.83 30.14
CA MET A 123 32.21 -15.95 29.18
C MET A 123 33.03 -14.68 28.99
N MET A 124 32.43 -13.48 29.17
CA MET A 124 33.14 -12.20 29.08
C MET A 124 33.82 -11.77 30.38
N SER A 125 33.67 -12.53 31.46
CA SER A 125 34.30 -12.27 32.77
C SER A 125 35.59 -13.09 33.02
N TRP A 126 36.08 -13.79 32.00
CA TRP A 126 37.41 -14.40 31.92
C TRP A 126 38.36 -13.54 31.08
#